data_AF-A0A3P8WAB4-F1
#
_entry.id   AF-A0A3P8WAB4-F1
#
_cell.length_a   1.000
_cell.length_b   1.000
_cell.length_c   1.000
_cell.angle_alpha   90.00
_cell.angle_beta   90.00
_cell.angle_gamma   90.00
#
_symmetry.space_group_name_H-M   'P 1'
#
loop_
_entity.id
_entity.type
_entity.pdbx_description
1 polymer ?
#
loop_
_entity_poly.entity_id
_entity_poly.type
_entity_poly.pdbx_seq_one_letter_code
_entity_poly.pdbx_strand_id
1 'polypeptide(L)' 'QQIEVKSITENMKSLHSTISISLQDQSKCFQNYLDFHRCNNALAAKDQDISPCQWYQSLVPGLVGKWDEKIEQGTFPGKI' A
#
# COMPACT_ATOMS: atom_id res chain seq x y z
N GLN A 1 32.37 -20.12 -18.00
CA GLN A 1 31.73 -18.92 -18.56
C GLN A 1 30.24 -19.12 -18.84
N GLN A 2 29.80 -20.04 -19.70
CA GLN A 2 28.35 -20.20 -20.00
C GLN A 2 27.46 -20.58 -18.80
N ILE A 3 27.95 -21.42 -17.89
CA ILE A 3 27.21 -21.83 -16.67
C ILE A 3 27.01 -20.63 -15.73
N GLU A 4 28.01 -19.75 -15.64
CA GLU A 4 28.02 -18.57 -14.78
C GLU A 4 27.06 -17.49 -15.29
N VAL A 5 27.06 -17.23 -16.61
CA VAL A 5 26.09 -16.31 -17.25
C VAL A 5 24.65 -16.77 -17.06
N LYS A 6 24.39 -18.08 -17.19
CA LYS A 6 23.05 -18.64 -16.96
C LYS A 6 22.59 -18.47 -15.51
N SER A 7 23.48 -18.74 -14.55
CA SER A 7 23.23 -18.54 -13.11
C SER A 7 22.91 -17.07 -12.80
N ILE A 8 23.71 -16.13 -13.32
CA ILE A 8 23.48 -14.69 -13.15
C ILE A 8 22.11 -14.28 -13.74
N THR A 9 21.77 -14.78 -14.92
CA THR A 9 20.50 -14.45 -15.59
C THR A 9 19.28 -14.95 -14.79
N GLU A 10 19.33 -16.16 -14.25
CA GLU A 10 18.26 -16.69 -13.39
C GLU A 10 18.12 -15.90 -12.07
N ASN A 11 19.24 -15.51 -11.46
CA ASN A 11 19.23 -14.66 -10.27
C ASN A 11 18.60 -13.29 -10.55
N MET A 12 18.91 -12.68 -11.70
CA MET A 12 18.29 -11.41 -12.09
C MET A 12 16.78 -11.53 -12.32
N LYS A 13 16.32 -12.62 -12.96
CA LYS A 13 14.87 -12.88 -13.13
C LYS A 13 14.16 -13.04 -11.79
N SER A 14 14.77 -13.79 -10.87
CA SER A 14 14.24 -14.00 -9.51
C SER A 14 14.13 -12.68 -8.74
N LEU A 15 15.18 -11.86 -8.79
CA LEU A 15 15.19 -10.53 -8.18
C LEU A 15 14.11 -9.62 -8.78
N HIS A 16 14.00 -9.57 -10.12
CA HIS A 16 12.98 -8.78 -10.80
C HIS A 16 11.56 -9.21 -10.40
N SER A 17 11.30 -10.52 -10.31
CA SER A 17 10.00 -11.03 -9.85
C SER A 17 9.71 -10.62 -8.40
N THR A 18 10.70 -10.72 -7.51
CA THR A 18 10.56 -10.35 -6.09
C THR A 18 10.26 -8.86 -5.93
N ILE A 19 11.00 -8.01 -6.65
CA ILE A 19 10.76 -6.55 -6.67
C ILE A 19 9.35 -6.23 -7.19
N SER A 20 8.92 -6.88 -8.28
CA SER A 20 7.59 -6.66 -8.86
C SER A 20 6.47 -6.99 -7.88
N ILE A 21 6.58 -8.11 -7.15
CA ILE A 21 5.62 -8.51 -6.10
C ILE A 21 5.57 -7.46 -4.99
N SER A 22 6.74 -7.03 -4.48
CA SER A 22 6.79 -6.00 -3.44
C SER A 22 6.19 -4.66 -3.87
N LEU A 23 6.34 -4.27 -5.13
CA LEU A 23 5.76 -3.04 -5.67
C LEU A 23 4.23 -3.14 -5.80
N GLN A 24 3.71 -4.30 -6.21
CA GLN A 24 2.27 -4.57 -6.23
C GLN A 24 1.67 -4.49 -4.82
N ASP A 25 2.35 -5.07 -3.82
CA ASP A 25 1.92 -5.02 -2.42
C ASP A 25 1.90 -3.59 -1.88
N GLN A 26 2.90 -2.75 -2.23
CA GLN A 26 2.91 -1.34 -1.85
C GLN A 26 1.79 -0.53 -2.50
N SER A 27 1.51 -0.76 -3.79
CA SER A 27 0.40 -0.10 -4.50
C SER A 27 -0.95 -0.48 -3.88
N LYS A 28 -1.14 -1.76 -3.54
CA LYS A 28 -2.35 -2.24 -2.89
C LYS A 28 -2.52 -1.66 -1.48
N CYS A 29 -1.44 -1.59 -0.70
CA CYS A 29 -1.47 -0.93 0.61
C CYS A 29 -1.88 0.54 0.50
N PHE A 30 -1.36 1.26 -0.48
CA PHE A 30 -1.72 2.67 -0.71
C PHE A 30 -3.20 2.82 -1.02
N GLN A 31 -3.74 1.97 -1.92
CA GLN A 31 -5.16 2.00 -2.25
C GLN A 31 -6.05 1.70 -1.03
N ASN A 32 -5.71 0.68 -0.23
CA ASN A 32 -6.46 0.33 0.99
C ASN A 32 -6.47 1.48 2.00
N TYR A 33 -5.36 2.22 2.13
CA TYR A 33 -5.28 3.37 3.03
C TYR A 33 -6.17 4.54 2.55
N LEU A 34 -6.24 4.78 1.23
CA LEU A 34 -7.18 5.77 0.68
C LEU A 34 -8.62 5.35 0.93
N ASP A 35 -8.94 4.07 0.71
CA ASP A 35 -10.31 3.55 0.87
C ASP A 35 -10.76 3.58 2.33
N PHE A 36 -9.85 3.33 3.28
CA PHE A 36 -10.10 3.53 4.71
C PHE A 36 -10.64 4.93 5.00
N HIS A 37 -9.90 5.97 4.60
CA HIS A 37 -10.29 7.34 4.90
C HIS A 37 -11.51 7.80 4.11
N ARG A 38 -11.62 7.46 2.83
CA ARG A 38 -12.78 7.80 1.99
C ARG A 38 -14.06 7.15 2.51
N CYS A 39 -13.98 5.89 2.94
CA CYS A 39 -15.09 5.18 3.55
C CYS A 39 -15.54 5.87 4.85
N ASN A 40 -14.60 6.19 5.75
CA ASN A 40 -14.89 6.92 6.97
C ASN A 40 -15.56 8.26 6.68
N ASN A 41 -15.01 9.05 5.75
CA ASN A 41 -15.56 10.35 5.36
C ASN A 41 -16.98 10.21 4.79
N ALA A 42 -17.21 9.24 3.91
CA ALA A 42 -18.48 9.03 3.25
C ALA A 42 -19.60 8.58 4.21
N LEU A 43 -19.28 7.73 5.20
CA LEU A 43 -20.24 7.25 6.20
C LEU A 43 -20.46 8.30 7.30
N ALA A 44 -19.40 8.97 7.76
CA ALA A 44 -19.52 10.05 8.73
C ALA A 44 -20.37 11.22 8.20
N ALA A 45 -20.22 11.59 6.92
CA ALA A 45 -21.04 12.62 6.28
C ALA A 45 -22.54 12.28 6.21
N LYS A 46 -22.91 11.02 6.45
CA LYS A 46 -24.29 10.53 6.47
C LYS A 46 -24.75 10.12 7.87
N ASP A 47 -23.95 10.40 8.91
CA ASP A 47 -24.18 9.93 10.28
C ASP A 47 -24.40 8.40 10.37
N GLN A 48 -23.66 7.64 9.55
CA GLN A 48 -23.72 6.17 9.52
C GLN A 48 -22.56 5.54 10.28
N ASP A 49 -22.74 4.29 10.71
CA ASP A 49 -21.71 3.50 11.40
C ASP A 49 -20.47 3.30 10.52
N ILE A 50 -19.31 3.72 11.03
CA ILE A 50 -18.01 3.62 10.35
C ILE A 50 -17.29 2.28 10.58
N SER A 51 -17.82 1.43 11.45
CA SER A 51 -17.23 0.11 11.76
C SER A 51 -16.88 -0.74 10.52
N PRO A 52 -17.67 -0.73 9.42
CA PRO A 52 -17.32 -1.45 8.20
C PRO A 52 -15.99 -1.01 7.54
N CYS A 53 -15.58 0.24 7.75
CA CYS A 53 -14.35 0.78 7.16
C CYS A 53 -13.07 0.30 7.87
N GLN A 54 -13.18 -0.17 9.13
CA GLN A 54 -12.02 -0.56 9.94
C GLN A 54 -11.23 -1.74 9.35
N TRP A 55 -11.88 -2.58 8.54
CA TRP A 55 -11.22 -3.71 7.87
C TRP A 55 -10.04 -3.26 7.00
N TYR A 56 -10.13 -2.11 6.33
CA TYR A 56 -9.04 -1.59 5.50
C TYR A 56 -7.76 -1.32 6.28
N GLN A 57 -7.86 -0.89 7.54
CA GLN A 57 -6.70 -0.63 8.40
C GLN A 57 -5.88 -1.91 8.65
N SER A 58 -6.54 -3.07 8.73
CA SER A 58 -5.87 -4.36 8.90
C SER A 58 -5.04 -4.79 7.69
N LEU A 59 -5.31 -4.21 6.51
CA LEU A 59 -4.66 -4.57 5.25
C LEU A 59 -3.43 -3.70 4.92
N VAL A 60 -3.05 -2.78 5.81
CA VAL A 60 -1.95 -1.82 5.60
C VAL A 60 -0.89 -1.95 6.72
N PRO A 61 -0.13 -3.06 6.77
CA PRO A 61 0.87 -3.24 7.82
C PRO A 61 2.06 -2.29 7.63
N GLY A 62 2.42 -1.54 8.69
CA GLY A 62 3.71 -0.82 8.78
C GLY A 62 3.84 0.48 7.98
N LEU A 63 2.81 0.92 7.26
CA LEU A 63 2.83 2.17 6.47
C LEU A 63 1.89 3.26 6.99
N VAL A 64 0.91 2.91 7.83
CA VAL A 64 -0.13 3.82 8.37
C VAL A 64 0.49 5.06 9.03
N GLY A 65 1.36 4.89 10.03
CA GLY A 65 1.93 6.04 10.76
C GLY A 65 2.77 7.00 9.91
N LYS A 66 3.45 6.50 8.87
CA LYS A 66 4.21 7.35 7.94
C LYS A 66 3.30 8.19 7.05
N TRP A 67 2.14 7.66 6.69
CA TRP A 67 1.16 8.38 5.88
C TRP A 67 0.32 9.33 6.73
N ASP A 68 0.00 8.95 7.97
CA ASP A 68 -0.67 9.83 8.94
C ASP A 68 0.15 11.10 9.19
N GLU A 69 1.47 10.98 9.42
CA GLU A 69 2.38 12.14 9.58
C GLU A 69 2.32 13.07 8.35
N LYS A 70 2.28 12.50 7.14
CA LYS A 70 2.18 13.29 5.90
C LYS A 70 0.81 13.98 5.76
N ILE A 71 -0.27 13.38 6.26
CA ILE A 71 -1.59 14.01 6.29
C ILE A 71 -1.53 15.22 7.23
N GLU A 72 -1.01 15.03 8.44
CA GLU A 72 -0.86 16.10 9.44
C GLU A 72 0.00 17.27 8.91
N GLN A 73 1.06 16.96 8.17
CA GLN A 73 1.92 17.95 7.52
C GLN A 73 1.31 18.57 6.25
N GLY A 74 0.17 18.08 5.76
CA GLY A 74 -0.43 18.52 4.49
C GLY A 74 0.39 18.16 3.24
N THR A 75 1.30 17.18 3.35
CA THR A 75 2.19 16.73 2.25
C THR A 75 1.79 15.36 1.68
N PHE A 76 0.68 14.79 2.15
CA PHE A 76 0.19 13.51 1.67
C PHE A 76 -0.24 13.61 0.19
N PRO A 77 0.25 12.73 -0.71
CA PRO A 77 0.02 12.87 -2.15
C PRO A 77 -1.35 12.36 -2.61
N GLY A 78 -2.06 11.61 -1.76
CA GLY A 78 -3.34 11.00 -2.11
C GLY A 78 -4.54 11.90 -1.79
N LYS A 79 -5.58 11.82 -2.63
CA LYS A 79 -6.86 12.48 -2.35
C LYS A 79 -7.71 11.62 -1.42
N ILE A 80 -8.01 12.13 -0.25
CA ILE A 80 -8.82 11.53 0.81
C ILE A 80 -10.19 12.24 0.88
#